data_AF-A0A920B8F1-F1
#
_entry.id   AF-A0A920B8F1-F1
#
_cell.length_a   1.000
_cell.length_b   1.000
_cell.length_c   1.000
_cell.angle_alpha   90.00
_cell.angle_beta   90.00
_cell.angle_gamma   90.00
#
_symmetry.space_group_name_H-M   'P 1'
#
loop_
_entity.id
_entity.type
_entity.pdbx_description
1 polymer ?
#
loop_
_entity_poly.entity_id
_entity_poly.type
_entity_poly.pdbx_seq_one_letter_code
_entity_poly.pdbx_strand_id
1 'polypeptide(L)' 'MVFGNMGNDCGTGVGFTRDPLSGEKELFAEYLLNAQGEDVVAGIRTPKILKPCKEN' A
#
# COMPACT_ATOMS: atom_id res chain seq x y z
N MET A 1 5.75 14.24 -12.77
CA MET A 1 5.32 12.83 -12.72
C MET A 1 6.22 12.11 -11.72
N VAL A 2 5.66 11.29 -10.83
CA VAL A 2 6.41 10.45 -9.88
C VAL A 2 6.10 9.00 -10.20
N PHE A 3 7.11 8.13 -10.15
CA PHE A 3 7.01 6.77 -10.66
C PHE A 3 7.38 5.75 -9.58
N GLY A 4 6.44 4.85 -9.25
CA GLY A 4 6.66 3.77 -8.28
C GLY A 4 7.35 2.52 -8.86
N ASN A 5 7.74 2.56 -10.14
CA ASN A 5 8.26 1.43 -10.92
C ASN A 5 9.68 1.65 -11.48
N MET A 6 10.52 2.45 -10.79
CA MET A 6 11.90 2.73 -11.22
C MET A 6 12.96 1.89 -10.49
N GLY A 7 12.56 0.89 -9.72
CA GLY A 7 13.48 0.11 -8.89
C GLY A 7 12.80 -0.55 -7.69
N ASN A 8 13.56 -1.37 -6.98
CA ASN A 8 13.08 -2.11 -5.79
C ASN A 8 12.98 -1.24 -4.54
N ASP A 9 13.52 -0.03 -4.58
CA ASP A 9 13.41 1.05 -3.58
C ASP A 9 12.20 1.97 -3.83
N CYS A 10 11.52 1.79 -4.97
CA CYS A 10 10.32 2.52 -5.34
C CYS A 10 9.07 1.65 -5.12
N GLY A 11 7.93 2.28 -4.89
CA GLY A 11 6.66 1.56 -4.78
C GLY A 11 5.45 2.47 -4.88
N THR A 12 4.30 1.85 -5.11
CA THR A 12 2.99 2.51 -5.10
C THR A 12 2.08 1.79 -4.11
N GLY A 13 1.20 2.52 -3.43
CA GLY A 13 0.25 1.94 -2.50
C GLY A 13 -1.00 2.79 -2.35
N VAL A 14 -2.02 2.19 -1.76
CA VAL A 14 -3.29 2.81 -1.41
C VAL A 14 -3.58 2.50 0.05
N GLY A 15 -4.07 3.48 0.79
CA GLY A 15 -4.37 3.30 2.20
C GLY A 15 -5.50 4.19 2.69
N PHE A 16 -6.16 3.71 3.72
CA PHE A 16 -7.18 4.39 4.49
C PHE A 16 -6.63 4.69 5.89
N THR A 17 -6.95 5.87 6.42
CA THR A 17 -6.56 6.29 7.76
C THR A 17 -7.27 5.51 8.88
N ARG A 18 -8.29 4.73 8.53
CA ARG A 18 -9.13 3.90 9.39
C ARG A 18 -9.46 2.62 8.65
N ASP A 19 -9.82 1.56 9.38
CA ASP A 19 -10.30 0.33 8.77
C ASP A 19 -11.63 0.61 8.04
N PRO A 20 -11.72 0.40 6.71
CA PRO A 20 -12.95 0.65 5.95
C PRO A 20 -14.07 -0.35 6.25
N LEU A 21 -13.78 -1.52 6.84
CA LEU A 21 -14.79 -2.52 7.20
C LEU A 21 -15.38 -2.28 8.58
N SER A 22 -14.54 -2.08 9.59
CA SER A 22 -14.97 -1.93 10.99
C SER A 22 -15.13 -0.48 11.44
N GLY A 23 -14.46 0.47 10.78
CA GLY A 23 -14.38 1.87 11.21
C GLY A 23 -13.40 2.12 12.35
N GLU A 24 -12.69 1.09 12.83
CA GLU A 24 -11.68 1.23 13.87
C GLU A 24 -10.56 2.18 13.43
N LYS A 25 -9.96 2.87 14.42
CA LYS A 25 -8.89 3.84 14.19
C LYS A 25 -7.54 3.12 13.98
N GLU A 26 -7.50 2.23 13.00
CA GLU A 26 -6.32 1.50 12.58
C GLU A 26 -5.94 1.88 11.15
N LEU A 27 -4.64 2.04 10.88
CA LEU A 27 -4.15 2.29 9.53
C LEU A 27 -4.32 1.01 8.70
N PHE A 28 -5.11 1.09 7.65
CA PHE A 28 -5.26 0.00 6.67
C PHE A 28 -4.65 0.44 5.35
N ALA A 29 -3.51 -0.14 4.95
CA ALA A 29 -2.88 0.23 3.70
C ALA A 29 -2.21 -0.97 3.02
N GLU A 30 -2.18 -0.93 1.70
CA GLU A 30 -1.59 -1.94 0.83
C GLU A 30 -0.63 -1.28 -0.16
N TYR A 31 0.48 -1.94 -0.48
CA TYR A 31 1.49 -1.42 -1.40
C TYR A 31 2.19 -2.52 -2.19
N LEU A 32 2.76 -2.12 -3.32
CA LEU A 32 3.65 -2.95 -4.13
C LEU A 32 4.95 -2.21 -4.42
N LEU A 33 6.06 -2.94 -4.33
CA LEU A 33 7.37 -2.46 -4.75
C LEU A 33 7.53 -2.63 -6.27
N ASN A 34 8.21 -1.67 -6.88
CA ASN A 34 8.47 -1.61 -8.31
C ASN A 34 7.19 -1.81 -9.16
N ALA A 35 6.17 -1.01 -8.86
CA ALA A 35 4.82 -1.14 -9.41
C ALA A 35 4.16 0.23 -9.56
N GLN A 36 3.20 0.34 -10.48
CA GLN A 36 2.35 1.53 -10.64
C GLN A 36 0.99 1.32 -9.97
N GLY A 37 0.21 2.40 -9.84
CA GLY A 37 -1.08 2.36 -9.14
C GLY A 37 -2.07 1.35 -9.75
N GLU A 38 -2.01 1.15 -11.06
CA GLU A 38 -2.82 0.12 -11.74
C GLU A 38 -2.52 -1.28 -11.20
N ASP A 39 -1.25 -1.64 -11.03
CA ASP A 39 -0.85 -2.97 -10.56
C ASP A 39 -1.39 -3.28 -9.17
N VAL A 40 -1.51 -2.26 -8.32
CA VAL A 40 -2.06 -2.36 -6.96
C VAL A 40 -3.57 -2.63 -7.00
N VAL A 41 -4.30 -1.95 -7.90
CA VAL A 41 -5.77 -2.09 -8.00
C VAL A 41 -6.17 -3.33 -8.80
N ALA A 42 -5.41 -3.69 -9.84
CA ALA A 42 -5.69 -4.83 -10.70
C ALA A 42 -5.42 -6.18 -10.01
N GLY A 43 -4.64 -6.19 -8.91
CA GLY A 43 -4.38 -7.41 -8.13
C GLY A 43 -3.55 -8.46 -8.88
N ILE A 44 -2.83 -8.09 -9.94
CA ILE A 44 -1.97 -8.99 -10.72
C ILE A 44 -0.85 -9.57 -9.83
N ARG A 45 -0.38 -8.78 -8.86
CA ARG A 45 0.60 -9.18 -7.84
C ARG A 45 -0.03 -9.00 -6.46
N THR A 46 0.19 -9.95 -5.56
CA THR A 46 -0.34 -9.87 -4.19
C THR A 46 0.25 -8.63 -3.47
N PRO A 47 -0.58 -7.63 -3.12
CA PRO A 47 -0.12 -6.45 -2.41
C PRO A 47 0.37 -6.81 -1.02
N LYS A 48 1.37 -6.08 -0.53
CA LYS A 48 1.84 -6.19 0.85
C LYS A 48 1.01 -5.27 1.72
N ILE A 49 0.59 -5.76 2.88
CA ILE A 49 -0.14 -4.94 3.87
C ILE A 49 0.89 -4.12 4.67
N LEU A 50 0.71 -2.80 4.71
CA LEU A 50 1.38 -1.93 5.67
C LEU A 50 0.65 -2.04 7.00
N LYS A 51 1.30 -2.67 7.97
CA LYS A 51 0.88 -2.57 9.37
C LYS A 51 1.54 -1.33 9.97
N PRO A 52 0.81 -0.52 10.76
CA PRO A 52 1.43 0.57 11.49
C PRO A 52 2.58 0.00 12.33
N CYS A 53 3.75 0.64 12.24
CA CYS A 53 4.86 0.32 13.11
C CYS A 53 4.39 0.59 14.54
N LYS A 54 4.29 -0.45 15.39
CA LYS A 54 4.13 -0.23 16.83
C LYS A 54 5.44 0.36 17.32
N GLU A 55 5.43 1.66 17.60
CA GLU A 55 6.49 2.32 18.37
C GLU A 55 6.68 1.55 19.68
N ASN A 56 7.89 1.03 19.90
CA ASN A 56 8.37 0.58 21.22
C ASN A 56 9.16 1.71 21.85
#